data_AF-A0A671P869-F1
#
_entry.id   AF-A0A671P869-F1
#
_cell.length_a   1.000
_cell.length_b   1.000
_cell.length_c   1.000
_cell.angle_alpha   90.00
_cell.angle_beta   90.00
_cell.angle_gamma   90.00
#
_symmetry.space_group_name_H-M   'P 1'
#
loop_
_entity.id
_entity.type
_entity.pdbx_description
1 polymer ?
#
loop_
_entity_poly.entity_id
_entity_poly.type
_entity_poly.pdbx_seq_one_letter_code
_entity_poly.pdbx_strand_id
1 'polypeptide(L)'
;IVQDPRIQNEGSWNSYVDFKIFLHTNSKAFTAKTSCVRRRYSEFVWLKKKLQKYAGLVPVPDLPKKSFFSFINDDFIERRRKGLQSFLEKVLHMTVCLSDSQLHLFLQTQLPVKHIEDCVQGHTPYTVTEAILTYASSNRGWVQEEGDGAGAQDLWPTPVPYESVERYKKKKQSQIHKALADVILRPSNDIHLFTALLLTSLHYKVQEPHPVGL
;
A
#
# COMPACT_ATOMS: atom_id res chain seq x y z
N ILE A 1 -5.06 16.90 1.56
CA ILE A 1 -6.00 17.06 0.45
C ILE A 1 -5.20 17.65 -0.72
N VAL A 2 -5.64 17.48 -1.96
CA VAL A 2 -4.77 17.32 -3.14
C VAL A 2 -3.82 18.51 -3.42
N GLN A 3 -2.52 18.27 -3.59
CA GLN A 3 -1.49 19.30 -3.75
C GLN A 3 -0.34 18.85 -4.68
N ASP A 4 0.62 19.76 -4.92
CA ASP A 4 1.94 19.46 -5.53
C ASP A 4 1.84 18.60 -6.80
N PRO A 5 1.26 19.12 -7.91
CA PRO A 5 1.23 18.39 -9.17
C PRO A 5 2.64 18.17 -9.71
N ARG A 6 2.96 16.95 -10.14
CA ARG A 6 4.28 16.63 -10.73
C ARG A 6 4.15 15.81 -12.00
N ILE A 7 5.00 16.11 -12.97
CA ILE A 7 5.19 15.29 -14.16
C ILE A 7 6.06 14.11 -13.77
N GLN A 8 5.59 12.90 -14.07
CA GLN A 8 6.30 11.64 -13.89
C GLN A 8 6.76 11.15 -15.26
N ASN A 9 7.96 10.57 -15.34
CA ASN A 9 8.56 10.07 -16.58
C ASN A 9 8.61 11.11 -17.70
N GLU A 10 9.04 12.34 -17.38
CA GLU A 10 9.16 13.42 -18.36
C GLU A 10 10.03 12.99 -19.56
N GLY A 11 9.58 13.32 -20.77
CA GLY A 11 10.25 12.93 -22.02
C GLY A 11 10.00 11.48 -22.48
N SER A 12 9.29 10.66 -21.70
CA SER A 12 8.94 9.28 -22.07
C SER A 12 7.51 9.16 -22.60
N TRP A 13 7.25 8.11 -23.40
CA TRP A 13 5.92 7.75 -23.92
C TRP A 13 4.89 7.46 -22.81
N ASN A 14 5.36 7.15 -21.61
CA ASN A 14 4.54 6.90 -20.44
C ASN A 14 4.52 8.08 -19.44
N SER A 15 4.76 9.30 -19.92
CA SER A 15 4.66 10.53 -19.11
C SER A 15 3.23 10.76 -18.61
N TYR A 16 3.07 11.21 -17.36
CA TYR A 16 1.78 11.60 -16.79
C TYR A 16 1.93 12.59 -15.64
N VAL A 17 0.86 13.31 -15.31
CA VAL A 17 0.80 14.14 -14.11
C VAL A 17 0.13 13.39 -12.96
N ASP A 18 0.78 13.35 -11.81
CA ASP A 18 0.21 12.92 -10.54
C ASP A 18 0.07 14.06 -9.54
N PHE A 19 -0.69 13.79 -8.49
CA PHE A 19 -0.96 14.75 -7.44
C PHE A 19 -0.70 14.11 -6.08
N LYS A 20 -0.09 14.87 -5.18
CA LYS A 20 0.09 14.48 -3.78
C LYS A 20 -1.24 14.57 -3.06
N ILE A 21 -1.59 13.54 -2.30
CA ILE A 21 -2.72 13.50 -1.40
C ILE A 21 -2.18 13.36 0.02
N PHE A 22 -2.32 14.42 0.81
CA PHE A 22 -2.00 14.39 2.23
C PHE A 22 -3.27 14.21 3.07
N LEU A 23 -3.43 13.14 3.83
CA LEU A 23 -4.56 12.96 4.73
C LEU A 23 -4.08 13.10 6.18
N HIS A 24 -4.81 13.89 6.97
CA HIS A 24 -4.69 13.90 8.42
C HIS A 24 -6.11 13.81 8.99
N THR A 25 -6.36 12.85 9.87
CA THR A 25 -7.69 12.61 10.44
C THR A 25 -7.60 11.96 11.80
N ASN A 26 -8.55 12.30 12.69
CA ASN A 26 -8.75 11.61 13.96
C ASN A 26 -9.83 10.50 13.88
N SER A 27 -10.51 10.38 12.74
CA SER A 27 -11.59 9.40 12.55
C SER A 27 -11.10 7.96 12.79
N LYS A 28 -11.99 7.13 13.37
CA LYS A 28 -11.74 5.70 13.58
C LYS A 28 -11.98 4.87 12.32
N ALA A 29 -12.56 5.46 11.27
CA ALA A 29 -12.74 4.78 9.99
C ALA A 29 -11.39 4.54 9.28
N PHE A 30 -10.34 5.30 9.61
CA PHE A 30 -9.03 5.22 8.99
C PHE A 30 -8.02 4.48 9.88
N THR A 31 -7.22 3.62 9.27
CA THR A 31 -6.18 2.84 9.97
C THR A 31 -5.01 3.73 10.39
N ALA A 32 -4.45 4.51 9.47
CA ALA A 32 -3.42 5.50 9.79
C ALA A 32 -4.04 6.89 10.03
N LYS A 33 -3.56 7.62 11.04
CA LYS A 33 -4.02 8.99 11.33
C LYS A 33 -3.47 10.01 10.33
N THR A 34 -2.33 9.71 9.74
CA THR A 34 -1.70 10.49 8.69
C THR A 34 -1.30 9.57 7.53
N SER A 35 -1.47 10.07 6.31
CA SER A 35 -0.92 9.42 5.11
C SER A 35 -0.54 10.47 4.08
N CYS A 36 0.45 10.13 3.26
CA CYS A 36 0.85 10.92 2.10
C CYS A 36 1.09 9.95 0.94
N VAL A 37 0.34 10.12 -0.15
CA VAL A 37 0.41 9.26 -1.34
C VAL A 37 0.39 10.12 -2.60
N ARG A 38 0.80 9.57 -3.74
CA ARG A 38 0.67 10.24 -5.05
C ARG A 38 -0.24 9.44 -5.97
N ARG A 39 -1.20 10.11 -6.59
CA ARG A 39 -2.19 9.48 -7.47
C ARG A 39 -2.42 10.31 -8.72
N ARG A 40 -2.50 9.66 -9.88
CA ARG A 40 -2.83 10.32 -11.16
C ARG A 40 -4.33 10.30 -11.42
N TYR A 41 -4.79 11.20 -12.28
CA TYR A 41 -6.22 11.40 -12.57
C TYR A 41 -6.96 10.10 -13.00
N SER A 42 -6.32 9.22 -13.78
CA SER A 42 -6.96 7.97 -14.22
C SER A 42 -7.23 7.01 -13.07
N GLU A 43 -6.45 7.04 -11.99
CA GLU A 43 -6.71 6.26 -10.78
C GLU A 43 -7.91 6.81 -10.01
N PHE A 44 -8.12 8.14 -9.99
CA PHE A 44 -9.34 8.73 -9.44
C PHE A 44 -10.58 8.32 -10.23
N VAL A 45 -10.48 8.25 -11.56
CA VAL A 45 -11.58 7.75 -12.42
C VAL A 45 -11.93 6.31 -12.06
N TRP A 46 -10.92 5.47 -11.85
CA TRP A 46 -11.13 4.12 -11.35
C TRP A 46 -11.81 4.11 -9.98
N LEU A 47 -11.32 4.93 -9.03
CA LEU A 47 -11.88 5.01 -7.68
C LEU A 47 -13.37 5.42 -7.71
N LYS A 48 -13.72 6.48 -8.46
CA LYS A 48 -15.12 6.90 -8.63
C LYS A 48 -15.99 5.76 -9.13
N LYS A 49 -15.53 5.00 -10.13
CA LYS A 49 -16.27 3.85 -10.69
C LYS A 49 -16.49 2.76 -9.64
N LYS A 50 -15.50 2.48 -8.79
CA LYS A 50 -15.61 1.49 -7.71
C LYS A 50 -16.58 1.95 -6.62
N LEU A 51 -16.41 3.18 -6.13
CA LEU A 51 -17.32 3.77 -5.16
C LEU A 51 -18.76 3.78 -5.67
N GLN A 52 -18.99 4.17 -6.92
CA GLN A 52 -20.35 4.21 -7.49
C GLN A 52 -20.99 2.82 -7.59
N LYS A 53 -20.19 1.78 -7.80
CA LYS A 53 -20.67 0.39 -7.84
C LYS A 53 -21.18 -0.07 -6.47
N TYR A 54 -20.54 0.35 -5.38
CA TYR A 54 -20.86 -0.10 -4.03
C TYR A 54 -21.72 0.88 -3.22
N ALA A 55 -21.84 2.14 -3.65
CA ALA A 55 -22.66 3.16 -3.00
C ALA A 55 -24.18 3.00 -3.26
N GLY A 56 -24.60 2.04 -4.10
CA GLY A 56 -26.00 1.81 -4.43
C GLY A 56 -26.64 3.02 -5.14
N LEU A 57 -27.70 3.57 -4.54
CA LEU A 57 -28.42 4.75 -5.05
C LEU A 57 -27.79 6.09 -4.64
N VAL A 58 -26.79 6.08 -3.76
CA VAL A 58 -26.15 7.32 -3.31
C VAL A 58 -25.22 7.83 -4.43
N PRO A 59 -25.43 9.05 -4.96
CA PRO A 59 -24.61 9.57 -6.05
C PRO A 59 -23.21 9.89 -5.55
N VAL A 60 -22.19 9.31 -6.18
CA VAL A 60 -20.79 9.63 -5.89
C VAL A 60 -20.42 10.95 -6.57
N PRO A 61 -19.72 11.88 -5.88
CA PRO A 61 -19.33 13.16 -6.44
C PRO A 61 -18.63 13.06 -7.79
N ASP A 62 -18.87 14.04 -8.65
CA ASP A 62 -18.23 14.10 -9.96
C ASP A 62 -16.75 14.47 -9.87
N LEU A 63 -15.97 13.90 -10.80
CA LEU A 63 -14.59 14.29 -11.02
C LEU A 63 -14.53 15.50 -11.96
N PRO A 64 -13.45 16.30 -11.90
CA PRO A 64 -13.24 17.34 -12.90
C PRO A 64 -13.24 16.73 -14.29
N LYS A 65 -13.77 17.50 -15.26
CA LYS A 65 -13.97 17.05 -16.64
C LYS A 65 -12.67 16.48 -17.21
N LYS A 66 -12.79 15.37 -17.94
CA LYS A 66 -11.72 14.88 -18.81
C LYS A 66 -11.48 15.96 -19.87
N SER A 67 -10.27 16.51 -19.96
CA SER A 67 -9.93 17.36 -21.10
C SER A 67 -9.66 16.46 -22.30
N PHE A 68 -10.24 16.82 -23.43
CA PHE A 68 -9.98 16.21 -24.73
C PHE A 68 -8.80 16.87 -25.45
N PHE A 69 -8.37 18.05 -24.99
CA PHE A 69 -7.23 18.78 -25.53
C PHE A 69 -6.08 18.72 -24.53
N SER A 70 -5.01 18.03 -24.92
CA SER A 70 -3.80 17.81 -24.11
C SER A 70 -2.83 18.99 -24.16
N PHE A 71 -3.34 20.22 -24.05
CA PHE A 71 -2.48 21.34 -23.69
C PHE A 71 -2.34 21.30 -22.17
N ILE A 72 -1.24 20.71 -21.70
CA ILE A 72 -0.82 20.78 -20.30
C ILE A 72 -0.43 22.24 -20.03
N ASN A 73 -1.44 23.07 -19.78
CA ASN A 73 -1.26 24.40 -19.24
C ASN A 73 -1.45 24.32 -17.72
N ASP A 74 -0.68 25.08 -16.96
CA ASP A 74 -0.74 25.14 -15.49
C ASP A 74 -2.18 25.39 -14.99
N ASP A 75 -2.92 26.23 -15.70
CA ASP A 75 -4.35 26.50 -15.46
C ASP A 75 -5.20 25.22 -15.46
N PHE A 76 -4.92 24.31 -16.39
CA PHE A 76 -5.63 23.05 -16.51
C PHE A 76 -5.28 22.11 -15.36
N ILE A 77 -3.99 22.02 -15.02
CA ILE A 77 -3.50 21.20 -13.91
C ILE A 77 -4.07 21.69 -12.59
N GLU A 78 -4.14 23.00 -12.37
CA GLU A 78 -4.68 23.60 -11.15
C GLU A 78 -6.20 23.41 -11.05
N ARG A 79 -6.96 23.62 -12.14
CA ARG A 79 -8.40 23.30 -12.15
C ARG A 79 -8.67 21.83 -11.85
N ARG A 80 -7.85 20.93 -12.40
CA ARG A 80 -7.93 19.50 -12.12
C ARG A 80 -7.61 19.21 -10.66
N ARG A 81 -6.54 19.77 -10.10
CA ARG A 81 -6.17 19.62 -8.69
C ARG A 81 -7.31 20.05 -7.77
N LYS A 82 -7.90 21.23 -7.98
CA LYS A 82 -9.07 21.74 -7.23
C LYS A 82 -10.27 20.80 -7.34
N GLY A 83 -10.57 20.30 -8.53
CA GLY A 83 -11.66 19.34 -8.73
C GLY A 83 -11.43 18.00 -8.03
N LEU A 84 -10.20 17.48 -8.04
CA LEU A 84 -9.82 16.26 -7.33
C LEU A 84 -9.90 16.45 -5.81
N GLN A 85 -9.50 17.63 -5.31
CA GLN A 85 -9.67 18.00 -3.91
C GLN A 85 -11.14 18.02 -3.51
N SER A 86 -12.00 18.73 -4.25
CA SER A 86 -13.44 18.80 -3.97
C SER A 86 -14.11 17.43 -4.02
N PHE A 87 -13.70 16.57 -4.97
CA PHE A 87 -14.15 15.18 -5.04
C PHE A 87 -13.84 14.42 -3.74
N LEU A 88 -12.58 14.44 -3.29
CA LEU A 88 -12.18 13.73 -2.07
C LEU A 88 -12.85 14.30 -0.83
N GLU A 89 -12.92 15.63 -0.70
CA GLU A 89 -13.60 16.28 0.42
C GLU A 89 -15.04 15.76 0.53
N LYS A 90 -15.80 15.74 -0.56
CA LYS A 90 -17.18 15.23 -0.56
C LYS A 90 -17.24 13.72 -0.25
N VAL A 91 -16.39 12.91 -0.88
CA VAL A 91 -16.33 11.44 -0.65
C VAL A 91 -16.03 11.13 0.82
N LEU A 92 -15.14 11.88 1.46
CA LEU A 92 -14.75 11.68 2.85
C LEU A 92 -15.85 12.05 3.86
N HIS A 93 -16.87 12.82 3.45
CA HIS A 93 -18.07 13.09 4.26
C HIS A 93 -19.17 12.04 4.08
N MET A 94 -19.01 11.08 3.16
CA MET A 94 -20.00 10.03 2.89
C MET A 94 -19.64 8.75 3.64
N THR A 95 -20.42 8.39 4.66
CA THR A 95 -20.20 7.18 5.47
C THR A 95 -20.17 5.90 4.64
N VAL A 96 -21.01 5.78 3.62
CA VAL A 96 -21.03 4.65 2.68
C VAL A 96 -19.71 4.49 1.90
N CYS A 97 -19.05 5.60 1.57
CA CYS A 97 -17.74 5.56 0.92
C CYS A 97 -16.63 5.21 1.93
N LEU A 98 -16.76 5.67 3.18
CA LEU A 98 -15.79 5.38 4.25
C LEU A 98 -15.78 3.90 4.66
N SER A 99 -16.79 3.11 4.33
CA SER A 99 -16.76 1.65 4.53
C SER A 99 -16.02 0.89 3.42
N ASP A 100 -15.65 1.54 2.31
CA ASP A 100 -15.00 0.88 1.18
C ASP A 100 -13.48 0.78 1.39
N SER A 101 -12.96 -0.45 1.49
CA SER A 101 -11.52 -0.71 1.68
C SER A 101 -10.66 -0.25 0.50
N GLN A 102 -11.22 -0.14 -0.71
CA GLN A 102 -10.51 0.39 -1.88
C GLN A 102 -10.21 1.88 -1.71
N LEU A 103 -11.11 2.64 -1.06
CA LEU A 103 -10.87 4.05 -0.71
C LEU A 103 -9.70 4.17 0.27
N HIS A 104 -9.68 3.32 1.31
CA HIS A 104 -8.60 3.31 2.30
C HIS A 104 -7.26 2.97 1.68
N LEU A 105 -7.19 1.91 0.88
CA LEU A 105 -5.95 1.55 0.17
C LEU A 105 -5.50 2.64 -0.79
N PHE A 106 -6.43 3.31 -1.49
CA PHE A 106 -6.12 4.40 -2.39
C PHE A 106 -5.49 5.60 -1.67
N LEU A 107 -6.01 5.95 -0.49
CA LEU A 107 -5.59 7.13 0.29
C LEU A 107 -4.41 6.87 1.23
N GLN A 108 -4.21 5.62 1.66
CA GLN A 108 -3.27 5.27 2.74
C GLN A 108 -2.15 4.32 2.29
N THR A 109 -2.08 3.98 1.01
CA THR A 109 -0.97 3.21 0.43
C THR A 109 -0.58 3.74 -0.95
N GLN A 110 0.61 3.39 -1.42
CA GLN A 110 1.04 3.59 -2.82
C GLN A 110 0.81 2.35 -3.71
N LEU A 111 -0.10 1.44 -3.32
CA LEU A 111 -0.39 0.25 -4.11
C LEU A 111 -0.96 0.62 -5.50
N PRO A 112 -0.47 0.00 -6.59
CA PRO A 112 -1.10 0.13 -7.91
C PRO A 112 -2.55 -0.36 -7.86
N VAL A 113 -3.40 0.21 -8.72
CA VAL A 113 -4.83 -0.13 -8.82
C VAL A 113 -5.09 -1.64 -8.84
N LYS A 114 -4.34 -2.40 -9.64
CA LYS A 114 -4.49 -3.85 -9.73
C LYS A 114 -4.26 -4.54 -8.38
N HIS A 115 -3.22 -4.14 -7.65
CA HIS A 115 -2.92 -4.69 -6.32
C HIS A 115 -3.96 -4.29 -5.28
N ILE A 116 -4.61 -3.13 -5.43
CA ILE A 116 -5.75 -2.77 -4.58
C ILE A 116 -6.89 -3.77 -4.81
N GLU A 117 -7.21 -4.07 -6.07
CA GLU A 117 -8.25 -5.05 -6.43
C GLU A 117 -7.93 -6.45 -5.92
N ASP A 118 -6.69 -6.92 -6.13
CA ASP A 118 -6.23 -8.22 -5.64
C ASP A 118 -6.31 -8.28 -4.10
N CYS A 119 -5.96 -7.21 -3.40
CA CYS A 119 -5.98 -7.16 -1.93
C CYS A 119 -7.40 -7.24 -1.38
N VAL A 120 -8.36 -6.50 -1.94
CA VAL A 120 -9.75 -6.57 -1.47
C VAL A 120 -10.45 -7.87 -1.84
N GLN A 121 -9.93 -8.62 -2.82
CA GLN A 121 -10.40 -9.95 -3.20
C GLN A 121 -9.73 -11.08 -2.38
N GLY A 122 -8.73 -10.76 -1.55
CA GLY A 122 -7.98 -11.76 -0.79
C GLY A 122 -6.95 -12.53 -1.60
N HIS A 123 -6.54 -12.01 -2.76
CA HIS A 123 -5.52 -12.60 -3.62
C HIS A 123 -4.09 -12.16 -3.27
N THR A 124 -3.91 -11.29 -2.27
CA THR A 124 -2.60 -10.88 -1.76
C THR A 124 -2.23 -11.62 -0.48
N PRO A 125 -0.93 -11.81 -0.19
CA PRO A 125 -0.47 -12.45 1.05
C PRO A 125 -0.56 -11.53 2.28
N TYR A 126 -1.15 -10.35 2.13
CA TYR A 126 -1.36 -9.34 3.17
C TYR A 126 -2.79 -8.82 3.11
N THR A 127 -3.31 -8.41 4.26
CA THR A 127 -4.61 -7.77 4.42
C THR A 127 -4.55 -6.28 4.12
N VAL A 128 -5.72 -5.64 4.01
CA VAL A 128 -5.87 -4.19 3.87
C VAL A 128 -5.13 -3.45 4.98
N THR A 129 -5.34 -3.87 6.23
CA THR A 129 -4.73 -3.24 7.41
C THR A 129 -3.21 -3.39 7.39
N GLU A 130 -2.69 -4.57 7.08
CA GLU A 130 -1.24 -4.80 6.99
C GLU A 130 -0.61 -3.97 5.88
N ALA A 131 -1.25 -3.81 4.72
CA ALA A 131 -0.77 -2.96 3.66
C ALA A 131 -0.66 -1.49 4.10
N ILE A 132 -1.68 -0.98 4.80
CA ILE A 132 -1.72 0.40 5.30
C ILE A 132 -0.67 0.61 6.38
N LEU A 133 -0.58 -0.27 7.37
CA LEU A 133 0.39 -0.16 8.46
C LEU A 133 1.82 -0.26 7.94
N THR A 134 2.09 -1.19 7.01
CA THR A 134 3.39 -1.36 6.37
C THR A 134 3.80 -0.11 5.59
N TYR A 135 2.86 0.50 4.86
CA TYR A 135 3.13 1.75 4.14
C TYR A 135 3.40 2.90 5.12
N ALA A 136 2.56 3.05 6.15
CA ALA A 136 2.72 4.09 7.16
C ALA A 136 4.06 4.00 7.91
N SER A 137 4.51 2.80 8.25
CA SER A 137 5.80 2.58 8.94
C SER A 137 7.02 2.77 8.04
N SER A 138 6.85 2.77 6.71
CA SER A 138 7.97 2.81 5.77
C SER A 138 8.55 4.22 5.54
N ASN A 139 7.93 5.28 6.06
CA ASN A 139 8.22 6.69 5.78
C ASN A 139 8.24 7.10 4.29
N ARG A 140 7.89 6.20 3.36
CA ARG A 140 7.92 6.43 1.90
C ARG A 140 7.02 7.58 1.46
N GLY A 141 5.93 7.85 2.18
CA GLY A 141 5.05 8.98 1.89
C GLY A 141 5.69 10.35 2.12
N TRP A 142 6.73 10.43 2.97
CA TRP A 142 7.42 11.68 3.31
C TRP A 142 8.72 11.89 2.52
N VAL A 143 9.41 10.81 2.17
CA VAL A 143 10.71 10.86 1.45
C VAL A 143 10.57 11.43 0.03
N GLN A 144 9.37 11.49 -0.54
CA GLN A 144 9.13 11.99 -1.90
C GLN A 144 9.26 13.53 -2.06
N GLU A 145 9.66 14.26 -1.00
CA GLU A 145 9.86 15.71 -1.02
C GLU A 145 11.25 16.16 -1.49
N GLU A 146 12.31 15.34 -1.40
CA GLU A 146 13.70 15.76 -1.67
C GLU A 146 14.33 15.14 -2.93
N GLY A 147 13.81 15.43 -4.12
CA GLY A 147 14.41 14.90 -5.35
C GLY A 147 14.34 15.87 -6.51
N ASP A 148 15.23 16.88 -6.51
CA ASP A 148 15.69 17.53 -7.74
C ASP A 148 16.42 16.51 -8.63
N GLY A 149 16.24 16.67 -9.95
CA GLY A 149 16.58 15.67 -10.94
C GLY A 149 18.05 15.22 -10.94
N ALA A 150 18.27 13.94 -10.68
CA ALA A 150 19.25 13.08 -11.36
C ALA A 150 19.13 11.65 -10.79
N GLY A 151 18.80 10.68 -11.66
CA GLY A 151 19.05 9.25 -11.42
C GLY A 151 18.12 8.55 -10.43
N ALA A 152 16.97 8.08 -10.89
CA ALA A 152 16.20 7.05 -10.18
C ALA A 152 15.57 6.05 -11.16
N GLN A 153 16.43 5.29 -11.87
CA GLN A 153 16.00 4.09 -12.60
C GLN A 153 16.20 2.78 -11.82
N ASP A 154 16.82 2.79 -10.62
CA ASP A 154 17.15 1.55 -9.89
C ASP A 154 16.65 1.50 -8.44
N LEU A 155 15.37 1.81 -8.19
CA LEU A 155 14.76 1.60 -6.85
C LEU A 155 13.39 0.90 -6.89
N TRP A 156 13.24 -0.01 -7.86
CA TRP A 156 12.43 -1.21 -7.63
C TRP A 156 13.42 -2.34 -7.38
N PRO A 157 13.29 -3.16 -6.33
CA PRO A 157 13.93 -4.46 -6.37
C PRO A 157 13.37 -5.16 -7.61
N THR A 158 14.25 -5.51 -8.54
CA THR A 158 13.96 -6.58 -9.50
C THR A 158 13.27 -7.73 -8.74
N PRO A 159 12.32 -8.46 -9.34
CA PRO A 159 11.65 -9.54 -8.64
C PRO A 159 12.79 -10.47 -8.26
N VAL A 160 13.06 -10.56 -6.95
CA VAL A 160 14.18 -11.35 -6.45
C VAL A 160 13.97 -12.73 -7.06
N PRO A 161 14.93 -13.28 -7.83
CA PRO A 161 14.78 -14.60 -8.41
C PRO A 161 14.31 -15.55 -7.31
N TYR A 162 13.38 -16.45 -7.63
CA TYR A 162 12.73 -17.34 -6.66
C TYR A 162 13.75 -18.04 -5.71
N GLU A 163 14.98 -18.27 -6.17
CA GLU A 163 16.11 -18.76 -5.39
C GLU A 163 16.54 -17.86 -4.22
N SER A 164 16.39 -16.53 -4.32
CA SER A 164 16.70 -15.55 -3.28
C SER A 164 15.68 -15.55 -2.14
N VAL A 165 14.41 -15.87 -2.43
CA VAL A 165 13.37 -16.04 -1.41
C VAL A 165 13.64 -17.31 -0.60
N GLU A 166 14.07 -18.39 -1.26
CA GLU A 166 14.49 -19.62 -0.58
C GLU A 166 15.78 -19.43 0.24
N ARG A 167 16.75 -18.65 -0.26
CA ARG A 167 17.92 -18.24 0.54
C ARG A 167 17.53 -17.38 1.76
N TYR A 168 16.57 -16.48 1.62
CA TYR A 168 16.08 -15.67 2.73
C TYR A 168 15.37 -16.53 3.79
N LYS A 169 14.48 -17.44 3.37
CA LYS A 169 13.86 -18.43 4.26
C LYS A 169 14.91 -19.28 4.96
N LYS A 170 15.89 -19.83 4.22
CA LYS A 170 16.98 -20.66 4.77
C LYS A 170 17.87 -19.88 5.75
N LYS A 171 18.15 -18.59 5.46
CA LYS A 171 18.93 -17.71 6.35
C LYS A 171 18.15 -17.35 7.61
N LYS A 172 16.84 -17.07 7.51
CA LYS A 172 15.96 -16.83 8.66
C LYS A 172 15.79 -18.10 9.50
N GLN A 173 15.63 -19.27 8.88
CA GLN A 173 15.58 -20.58 9.53
C GLN A 173 16.88 -20.89 10.27
N SER A 174 18.03 -20.63 9.66
CA SER A 174 19.34 -20.82 10.29
C SER A 174 19.56 -19.88 11.48
N GLN A 175 19.11 -18.62 11.40
CA GLN A 175 19.17 -17.67 12.50
C GLN A 175 18.24 -18.07 13.67
N ILE A 176 17.04 -18.56 13.37
CA ILE A 176 16.11 -19.10 14.38
C ILE A 176 16.73 -20.34 15.04
N HIS A 177 17.29 -21.28 14.26
CA HIS A 177 17.92 -22.48 14.81
C HIS A 177 19.14 -22.15 15.69
N LYS A 178 19.92 -21.12 15.32
CA LYS A 178 21.06 -20.63 16.10
C LYS A 178 20.61 -19.95 17.40
N ALA A 179 19.57 -19.10 17.33
CA ALA A 179 18.97 -18.47 18.50
C ALA A 179 18.33 -19.51 19.46
N LEU A 180 17.73 -20.57 18.93
CA LEU A 180 17.18 -21.68 19.72
C LEU A 180 18.30 -22.50 20.39
N ALA A 181 19.41 -22.76 19.69
CA ALA A 181 20.58 -23.43 20.27
C ALA A 181 21.21 -22.62 21.41
N ASP A 182 21.29 -21.29 21.25
CA ASP A 182 21.80 -20.38 22.28
C ASP A 182 20.88 -20.31 23.52
N VAL A 183 19.60 -20.61 23.37
CA VAL A 183 18.61 -20.68 24.47
C VAL A 183 18.63 -22.05 25.15
N ILE A 184 18.80 -23.15 24.41
CA ILE A 184 18.91 -24.52 24.96
C ILE A 184 20.20 -24.69 25.79
N LEU A 185 21.26 -23.94 25.49
CA LEU A 185 22.53 -23.98 26.24
C LEU A 185 22.54 -23.11 27.51
N ARG A 186 21.47 -22.37 27.80
CA ARG A 186 21.34 -21.61 29.05
C ARG A 186 20.47 -22.39 30.03
N PRO A 187 21.01 -22.89 31.16
CA PRO A 187 20.17 -23.53 32.16
C PRO A 187 19.28 -22.46 32.79
N SER A 188 18.00 -22.49 32.45
CA SER A 188 16.97 -21.74 33.16
C SER A 188 16.12 -22.74 33.95
N ASN A 189 15.98 -22.51 35.25
CA ASN A 189 15.21 -23.36 36.16
C ASN A 189 13.68 -23.16 36.02
N ASP A 190 13.24 -22.43 34.99
CA ASP A 190 11.85 -22.06 34.80
C ASP A 190 11.14 -23.00 33.79
N ILE A 191 10.49 -24.03 34.34
CA ILE A 191 9.80 -25.10 33.62
C ILE A 191 8.71 -24.56 32.67
N HIS A 192 8.13 -23.39 32.98
CA HIS A 192 7.09 -22.77 32.17
C HIS A 192 7.62 -22.18 30.86
N LEU A 193 8.86 -21.67 30.85
CA LEU A 193 9.48 -21.13 29.64
C LEU A 193 9.89 -22.26 28.69
N PHE A 194 10.39 -23.37 29.24
CA PHE A 194 10.81 -24.53 28.46
C PHE A 194 9.64 -25.23 27.77
N THR A 195 8.51 -25.39 28.48
CA THR A 195 7.29 -25.98 27.92
C THR A 195 6.66 -25.11 26.83
N ALA A 196 6.65 -23.78 26.99
CA ALA A 196 6.16 -22.85 25.96
C ALA A 196 7.00 -22.90 24.67
N LEU A 197 8.33 -23.03 24.79
CA LEU A 197 9.23 -23.14 23.64
C LEU A 197 9.10 -24.49 22.91
N LEU A 198 8.92 -25.60 23.63
CA LEU A 198 8.71 -26.92 23.03
C LEU A 198 7.40 -26.98 22.22
N LEU A 199 6.32 -26.41 22.77
CA LEU A 199 5.02 -26.36 22.10
C LEU A 199 5.06 -25.49 20.83
N THR A 200 5.78 -24.36 20.88
CA THR A 200 5.98 -23.49 19.71
C THR A 200 6.76 -24.21 18.61
N SER A 201 7.77 -25.02 18.98
CA SER A 201 8.56 -25.82 18.03
C SER A 201 7.75 -26.96 17.40
N LEU A 202 6.89 -27.63 18.17
CA LEU A 202 6.00 -28.68 17.66
C LEU A 202 4.92 -28.11 16.73
N HIS A 203 4.35 -26.95 17.05
CA HIS A 203 3.36 -26.29 16.20
C HIS A 203 3.93 -25.92 14.83
N TYR A 204 5.18 -25.46 14.78
CA TYR A 204 5.85 -25.14 13.52
C TYR A 204 6.11 -26.38 12.64
N LYS A 205 6.36 -27.54 13.25
CA LYS A 205 6.62 -28.80 12.52
C LYS A 205 5.38 -29.40 11.87
N VAL A 206 4.17 -29.03 12.32
CA VAL A 206 2.88 -29.48 11.77
C VAL A 206 2.47 -28.71 10.51
N GLN A 207 3.11 -27.57 10.23
CA GLN A 207 2.75 -26.66 9.13
C GLN A 207 3.59 -26.85 7.85
N GLU A 208 4.52 -27.80 7.83
CA GLU A 208 5.26 -28.21 6.63
C GLU A 208 4.32 -29.01 5.69
N PRO A 209 4.08 -28.58 4.45
CA PRO A 209 3.37 -29.42 3.49
C PRO A 209 4.26 -30.63 3.12
N HIS A 210 3.70 -31.83 3.16
CA HIS A 210 4.39 -33.03 2.71
C HIS A 210 4.88 -32.86 1.26
N PRO A 211 6.13 -33.26 0.95
CA PRO A 211 6.61 -33.22 -0.42
C PRO A 211 5.82 -34.25 -1.24
N VAL A 212 5.12 -33.77 -2.27
CA VAL A 212 4.57 -34.62 -3.33
C VAL A 212 5.77 -35.23 -4.06
N GLY A 213 5.94 -36.54 -3.92
CA GLY A 213 6.98 -37.30 -4.59
C GLY A 213 6.67 -37.51 -6.07
N LEU A 214 7.73 -37.34 -6.87
CA LEU A 214 8.02 -37.75 -8.25
C LEU A 214 6.85 -37.78 -9.27
#